data_AF-A0A0R1XFA2-F1
#
_entry.id   AF-A0A0R1XFA2-F1
#
_cell.length_a   1.000
_cell.length_b   1.000
_cell.length_c   1.000
_cell.angle_alpha   90.00
_cell.angle_beta   90.00
_cell.angle_gamma   90.00
#
_symmetry.space_group_name_H-M   'P 1'
#
loop_
_entity.id
_entity.type
_entity.pdbx_description
1 polymer ?
#
loop_
_entity_poly.entity_id
_entity_poly.type
_entity_poly.pdbx_seq_one_letter_code
_entity_poly.pdbx_strand_id
1 'polypeptide(L)'
;MNAPTATAASSLSSGGAPALSQGLLPVQSTKTPSITNTISSLITTTAAQVTTKIAPPENASTTNWWDISTDGTLTIHSGHTLSFTDTQGGQWQTWPWTDQASTIKKAVIEPGVSAEQTLGFLFAGCTNLTDVEGLSNIKVNTVTTPGHPAVNTLAMMFQNCKSLTTINLDGLDTSSVTSMDSMFSGCSALTNLNLTKLDTSSATYMGNMFDGCSALTNLNVSNFDTSSVTYMGYCFLDVVH
;
A
#
# COMPACT_ATOMS: atom_id res chain seq x y z
N MET A 1 -70.88 39.51 32.02
CA MET A 1 -71.68 38.44 32.64
C MET A 1 -72.44 37.73 31.54
N ASN A 2 -72.52 36.40 31.65
CA ASN A 2 -73.41 35.46 30.95
C ASN A 2 -73.04 35.04 29.52
N ALA A 3 -72.61 33.78 29.41
CA ALA A 3 -72.99 32.88 28.30
C ALA A 3 -74.52 32.63 28.35
N PRO A 4 -75.17 32.25 27.22
CA PRO A 4 -75.39 30.81 26.91
C PRO A 4 -75.35 30.51 25.37
N THR A 5 -74.76 29.43 24.86
CA THR A 5 -75.23 28.02 24.65
C THR A 5 -76.49 27.77 23.81
N ALA A 6 -76.33 26.78 22.90
CA ALA A 6 -77.28 25.92 22.17
C ALA A 6 -77.71 26.44 20.77
N THR A 7 -77.88 25.64 19.70
CA THR A 7 -78.32 24.23 19.58
C THR A 7 -77.96 23.67 18.18
N ALA A 8 -77.90 22.34 18.06
CA ALA A 8 -77.67 21.55 16.85
C ALA A 8 -78.82 21.61 15.80
N ALA A 9 -78.53 21.26 14.53
CA ALA A 9 -79.10 20.08 13.83
C ALA A 9 -78.96 20.11 12.28
N SER A 10 -78.55 18.94 11.74
CA SER A 10 -78.99 18.25 10.50
C SER A 10 -78.96 18.91 9.10
N SER A 11 -78.02 18.41 8.30
CA SER A 11 -78.10 17.89 6.92
C SER A 11 -79.32 18.16 6.03
N LEU A 12 -79.05 18.53 4.76
CA LEU A 12 -79.72 17.99 3.57
C LEU A 12 -78.84 18.20 2.31
N SER A 13 -78.71 17.12 1.54
CA SER A 13 -77.97 16.95 0.29
C SER A 13 -78.75 17.44 -0.94
N SER A 14 -78.06 17.86 -2.01
CA SER A 14 -78.34 17.41 -3.40
C SER A 14 -77.38 18.06 -4.42
N GLY A 15 -77.04 17.29 -5.47
CA GLY A 15 -76.55 17.84 -6.75
C GLY A 15 -75.17 17.34 -7.19
N GLY A 16 -75.13 16.23 -7.93
CA GLY A 16 -73.92 15.69 -8.52
C GLY A 16 -73.58 16.22 -9.93
N ALA A 17 -72.27 16.32 -10.17
CA ALA A 17 -71.46 16.07 -11.39
C ALA A 17 -71.77 16.81 -12.72
N PRO A 18 -70.74 17.13 -13.54
CA PRO A 18 -70.03 16.10 -14.31
C PRO A 18 -68.49 16.20 -14.29
N ALA A 19 -67.87 15.07 -14.63
CA ALA A 19 -66.42 14.87 -14.77
C ALA A 19 -65.85 15.40 -16.09
N LEU A 20 -64.51 15.58 -16.14
CA LEU A 20 -63.53 15.30 -17.22
C LEU A 20 -62.21 16.02 -16.82
N SER A 21 -61.17 15.33 -16.34
CA SER A 21 -60.15 14.53 -17.07
C SER A 21 -58.93 15.35 -17.54
N GLN A 22 -57.76 14.92 -17.02
CA GLN A 22 -56.37 15.08 -17.49
C GLN A 22 -55.49 16.26 -17.00
N GLY A 23 -54.36 15.88 -16.36
CA GLY A 23 -53.18 16.75 -16.20
C GLY A 23 -52.31 16.56 -14.94
N LEU A 24 -52.12 15.36 -14.37
CA LEU A 24 -51.15 15.15 -13.28
C LEU A 24 -49.72 15.07 -13.85
N LEU A 25 -48.89 16.05 -13.52
CA LEU A 25 -47.42 15.95 -13.58
C LEU A 25 -46.94 15.02 -12.43
N PRO A 26 -45.96 14.14 -12.65
CA PRO A 26 -45.48 13.26 -11.59
C PRO A 26 -44.72 14.07 -10.54
N VAL A 27 -45.16 13.98 -9.28
CA VAL A 27 -44.39 14.36 -8.10
C VAL A 27 -43.19 13.42 -8.02
N GLN A 28 -41.98 13.93 -8.24
CA GLN A 28 -40.77 13.19 -7.94
C GLN A 28 -40.69 12.96 -6.43
N SER A 29 -40.75 11.70 -6.02
CA SER A 29 -40.43 11.26 -4.67
C SER A 29 -38.95 11.52 -4.41
N THR A 30 -38.64 12.57 -3.66
CA THR A 30 -37.30 12.73 -3.07
C THR A 30 -37.20 11.74 -1.92
N LYS A 31 -36.60 10.59 -2.23
CA LYS A 31 -36.27 9.56 -1.25
C LYS A 31 -35.28 10.16 -0.25
N THR A 32 -35.76 10.52 0.94
CA THR A 32 -34.90 10.91 2.06
C THR A 32 -33.92 9.76 2.32
N PRO A 33 -32.59 10.00 2.32
CA PRO A 33 -31.64 8.94 2.59
C PRO A 33 -31.91 8.33 3.96
N SER A 34 -32.08 7.00 4.01
CA SER A 34 -32.25 6.27 5.27
C SER A 34 -31.00 6.45 6.13
N ILE A 35 -31.21 6.81 7.40
CA ILE A 35 -30.21 6.93 8.47
C ILE A 35 -29.31 5.68 8.55
N THR A 36 -29.82 4.52 8.12
CA THR A 36 -29.10 3.24 8.11
C THR A 36 -27.92 3.19 7.14
N ASN A 37 -28.01 3.83 5.95
CA ASN A 37 -26.91 3.81 4.97
C ASN A 37 -25.75 4.72 5.39
N THR A 38 -26.06 5.83 6.05
CA THR A 38 -25.05 6.73 6.62
C THR A 38 -24.33 6.06 7.79
N ILE A 39 -25.04 5.27 8.61
CA ILE A 39 -24.44 4.51 9.71
C ILE A 39 -23.51 3.41 9.16
N SER A 40 -23.87 2.67 8.10
CA SER A 40 -22.94 1.68 7.51
C SER A 40 -21.65 2.32 6.96
N SER A 41 -21.76 3.49 6.31
CA SER A 41 -20.61 4.29 5.86
C SER A 41 -19.79 4.83 7.04
N LEU A 42 -20.43 5.30 8.10
CA LEU A 42 -19.76 5.79 9.30
C LEU A 42 -19.07 4.66 10.08
N ILE A 43 -19.65 3.44 10.10
CA ILE A 43 -19.04 2.25 10.70
C ILE A 43 -17.80 1.79 9.89
N THR A 44 -17.78 1.98 8.57
CA THR A 44 -16.57 1.69 7.77
C THR A 44 -15.47 2.72 7.99
N THR A 45 -15.81 3.97 8.34
CA THR A 45 -14.84 5.03 8.60
C THR A 45 -14.30 5.02 10.05
N THR A 46 -15.04 4.44 11.02
CA THR A 46 -14.61 4.39 12.45
C THR A 46 -13.83 3.13 12.83
N ALA A 47 -13.49 2.26 11.88
CA ALA A 47 -12.47 1.23 12.04
C ALA A 47 -11.05 1.73 11.71
N ALA A 48 -10.85 3.05 11.58
CA ALA A 48 -9.55 3.65 11.81
C ALA A 48 -9.18 3.39 13.27
N GLN A 49 -8.47 2.28 13.44
CA GLN A 49 -7.93 1.75 14.67
C GLN A 49 -7.44 2.89 15.56
N VAL A 50 -7.82 2.87 16.83
CA VAL A 50 -7.03 3.51 17.88
C VAL A 50 -5.72 2.72 17.95
N THR A 51 -4.81 3.01 17.03
CA THR A 51 -3.45 2.50 17.03
C THR A 51 -2.66 3.30 18.03
N THR A 52 -2.35 2.68 19.17
CA THR A 52 -1.34 3.21 20.06
C THR A 52 0.01 3.14 19.34
N LYS A 53 0.43 4.28 18.80
CA LYS A 53 1.72 4.49 18.14
C LYS A 53 2.87 4.07 19.05
N ILE A 54 3.78 3.21 18.58
CA ILE A 54 5.10 3.12 19.19
C ILE A 54 5.86 4.38 18.75
N ALA A 55 6.21 5.24 19.71
CA ALA A 55 6.89 6.50 19.42
C ALA A 55 8.27 6.23 18.78
N PRO A 56 8.68 7.01 17.75
CA PRO A 56 10.03 6.93 17.22
C PRO A 56 11.07 7.26 18.31
N PRO A 57 12.30 6.72 18.24
CA PRO A 57 13.35 7.00 19.22
C PRO A 57 13.60 8.51 19.37
N GLU A 58 13.92 8.96 20.59
CA GLU A 58 13.87 10.36 21.09
C GLU A 58 14.68 11.42 20.29
N ASN A 59 15.38 11.05 19.22
CA ASN A 59 16.30 11.93 18.48
C ASN A 59 15.89 12.26 17.03
N ALA A 60 14.66 11.95 16.59
CA ALA A 60 14.22 12.24 15.22
C ALA A 60 13.53 13.62 15.08
N SER A 61 14.09 14.49 14.25
CA SER A 61 13.51 15.78 13.86
C SER A 61 12.15 15.63 13.15
N THR A 62 11.10 16.17 13.77
CA THR A 62 9.85 16.77 13.24
C THR A 62 9.22 16.36 11.89
N THR A 63 9.30 15.11 11.43
CA THR A 63 8.34 14.61 10.42
C THR A 63 8.01 13.16 10.70
N ASN A 64 6.82 12.93 11.25
CA ASN A 64 6.25 11.58 11.44
C ASN A 64 5.80 11.04 10.08
N TRP A 65 6.73 10.74 9.19
CA TRP A 65 6.42 10.18 7.87
C TRP A 65 6.33 8.65 7.87
N TRP A 66 6.57 8.02 9.02
CA TRP A 66 6.33 6.59 9.20
C TRP A 66 5.91 6.29 10.64
N ASP A 67 5.22 5.16 10.83
CA ASP A 67 4.93 4.58 12.14
C ASP A 67 4.74 3.06 12.05
N ILE A 68 4.83 2.37 13.19
CA ILE A 68 4.44 0.96 13.32
C ILE A 68 3.35 0.87 14.37
N SER A 69 2.19 0.35 13.96
CA SER A 69 1.06 0.06 14.84
C SER A 69 1.28 -1.19 15.69
N THR A 70 0.50 -1.32 16.76
CA THR A 70 0.57 -2.48 17.67
C THR A 70 0.23 -3.82 17.02
N ASP A 71 -0.50 -3.83 15.91
CA ASP A 71 -0.76 -5.05 15.15
C ASP A 71 0.43 -5.49 14.28
N GLY A 72 1.44 -4.63 14.10
CA GLY A 72 2.63 -4.86 13.28
C GLY A 72 2.53 -4.26 11.88
N THR A 73 1.65 -3.30 11.63
CA THR A 73 1.58 -2.59 10.35
C THR A 73 2.56 -1.42 10.34
N LEU A 74 3.58 -1.50 9.47
CA LEU A 74 4.41 -0.36 9.11
C LEU A 74 3.63 0.51 8.11
N THR A 75 3.47 1.80 8.41
CA THR A 75 2.91 2.78 7.47
C THR A 75 4.00 3.75 7.05
N ILE A 76 4.15 3.97 5.74
CA ILE A 76 4.94 5.07 5.15
C ILE A 76 3.94 6.10 4.64
N HIS A 77 3.87 7.23 5.33
CA HIS A 77 2.89 8.27 5.07
C HIS A 77 3.21 9.11 3.84
N SER A 78 2.14 9.65 3.27
CA SER A 78 2.18 10.54 2.12
C SER A 78 3.06 11.78 2.34
N GLY A 79 3.62 12.31 1.24
CA GLY A 79 4.36 13.58 1.25
C GLY A 79 5.84 13.47 1.63
N HIS A 80 6.35 12.26 1.87
CA HIS A 80 7.77 12.02 2.10
C HIS A 80 8.49 11.51 0.84
N THR A 81 9.74 11.92 0.68
CA THR A 81 10.63 11.37 -0.34
C THR A 81 11.68 10.51 0.32
N LEU A 82 11.55 9.19 0.17
CA LEU A 82 12.50 8.19 0.64
C LEU A 82 13.86 8.43 0.00
N SER A 83 14.88 8.66 0.82
CA SER A 83 16.21 9.00 0.33
C SER A 83 17.29 8.39 1.23
N PHE A 84 18.53 8.44 0.77
CA PHE A 84 19.68 7.96 1.55
C PHE A 84 19.82 8.70 2.90
N THR A 85 19.31 9.92 3.04
CA THR A 85 19.37 10.66 4.32
C THR A 85 18.42 10.13 5.38
N ASP A 86 17.42 9.33 4.98
CA ASP A 86 16.51 8.66 5.91
C ASP A 86 17.13 7.39 6.51
N THR A 87 18.20 6.89 5.89
CA THR A 87 18.89 5.68 6.35
C THR A 87 19.91 6.01 7.44
N GLN A 88 20.08 5.07 8.37
CA GLN A 88 21.08 5.13 9.44
C GLN A 88 22.17 4.08 9.21
N GLY A 89 23.32 4.23 9.87
CA GLY A 89 24.42 3.26 9.80
C GLY A 89 25.51 3.63 8.79
N GLY A 90 26.67 2.97 8.94
CA GLY A 90 27.87 3.20 8.14
C GLY A 90 27.83 2.44 6.81
N GLN A 91 28.65 1.39 6.69
CA GLN A 91 28.81 0.60 5.45
C GLN A 91 27.51 -0.13 5.01
N TRP A 92 26.56 -0.32 5.93
CA TRP A 92 25.27 -0.97 5.68
C TRP A 92 24.16 -0.04 6.15
N GLN A 93 23.60 0.71 5.21
CA GLN A 93 22.49 1.63 5.45
C GLN A 93 21.23 0.84 5.85
N THR A 94 20.53 1.29 6.89
CA THR A 94 19.30 0.69 7.39
C THR A 94 18.18 1.72 7.47
N TRP A 95 16.95 1.31 7.17
CA TRP A 95 15.78 2.18 7.30
C TRP A 95 15.41 2.41 8.77
N PRO A 96 14.69 3.49 9.11
CA PRO A 96 14.36 3.83 10.49
C PRO A 96 13.67 2.72 11.30
N TRP A 97 12.93 1.83 10.63
CA TRP A 97 12.21 0.71 11.25
C TRP A 97 13.02 -0.59 11.34
N THR A 98 14.29 -0.61 10.91
CA THR A 98 15.07 -1.86 10.78
C THR A 98 15.22 -2.59 12.12
N ASP A 99 15.39 -1.87 13.24
CA ASP A 99 15.47 -2.46 14.57
C ASP A 99 14.18 -3.18 14.99
N GLN A 100 13.06 -2.82 14.36
CA GLN A 100 11.75 -3.39 14.58
C GLN A 100 11.32 -4.30 13.42
N ALA A 101 12.19 -4.61 12.46
CA ALA A 101 11.81 -5.35 11.25
C ALA A 101 11.09 -6.67 11.55
N SER A 102 11.53 -7.40 12.58
CA SER A 102 10.90 -8.66 13.00
C SER A 102 9.48 -8.50 13.55
N THR A 103 9.04 -7.31 13.96
CA THR A 103 7.66 -7.07 14.43
C THR A 103 6.71 -6.68 13.31
N ILE A 104 7.24 -6.31 12.13
CA ILE A 104 6.47 -5.88 10.97
C ILE A 104 5.84 -7.10 10.30
N LYS A 105 4.51 -7.08 10.20
CA LYS A 105 3.69 -8.11 9.54
C LYS A 105 3.10 -7.63 8.23
N LYS A 106 2.86 -6.33 8.11
CA LYS A 106 2.31 -5.69 6.93
C LYS A 106 3.02 -4.35 6.70
N ALA A 107 3.23 -3.98 5.46
CA ALA A 107 3.65 -2.63 5.09
C ALA A 107 2.57 -1.96 4.25
N VAL A 108 2.31 -0.67 4.52
CA VAL A 108 1.38 0.18 3.79
C VAL A 108 2.12 1.43 3.34
N ILE A 109 2.18 1.65 2.03
CA ILE A 109 2.76 2.86 1.45
C ILE A 109 1.61 3.72 0.95
N GLU A 110 1.43 4.89 1.56
CA GLU A 110 0.36 5.81 1.18
C GLU A 110 0.64 6.49 -0.18
N PRO A 111 -0.41 6.90 -0.92
CA PRO A 111 -0.25 7.72 -2.12
C PRO A 111 0.55 9.00 -1.85
N GLY A 112 1.48 9.35 -2.73
CA GLY A 112 2.28 10.58 -2.60
C GLY A 112 3.65 10.37 -1.95
N VAL A 113 4.03 9.14 -1.64
CA VAL A 113 5.42 8.77 -1.34
C VAL A 113 6.26 8.82 -2.63
N SER A 114 7.45 9.38 -2.54
CA SER A 114 8.43 9.37 -3.63
C SER A 114 9.76 8.75 -3.17
N ALA A 115 10.69 8.48 -4.08
CA ALA A 115 12.01 7.97 -3.72
C ALA A 115 13.14 8.58 -4.57
N GLU A 116 14.24 9.00 -3.95
CA GLU A 116 15.50 9.42 -4.60
C GLU A 116 16.38 8.19 -4.88
N GLN A 117 15.97 7.39 -5.87
CA GLN A 117 16.75 6.27 -6.44
C GLN A 117 17.34 5.24 -5.46
N THR A 118 16.81 5.10 -4.24
CA THR A 118 17.22 4.02 -3.33
C THR A 118 16.01 3.43 -2.62
N LEU A 119 15.72 2.17 -2.91
CA LEU A 119 14.80 1.33 -2.11
C LEU A 119 15.53 0.06 -1.64
N GLY A 120 16.86 0.07 -1.72
CA GLY A 120 17.67 -1.02 -1.18
C GLY A 120 17.31 -1.26 0.27
N PHE A 121 17.22 -2.52 0.66
CA PHE A 121 16.94 -2.96 2.04
C PHE A 121 15.58 -2.51 2.63
N LEU A 122 14.66 -1.92 1.86
CA LEU A 122 13.44 -1.27 2.39
C LEU A 122 12.64 -2.13 3.38
N PHE A 123 12.53 -3.42 3.10
CA PHE A 123 11.88 -4.41 3.95
C PHE A 123 12.82 -5.56 4.34
N ALA A 124 14.14 -5.35 4.24
CA ALA A 124 15.12 -6.37 4.61
C ALA A 124 14.95 -6.78 6.08
N GLY A 125 14.99 -8.09 6.34
CA GLY A 125 14.87 -8.65 7.68
C GLY A 125 13.47 -8.59 8.29
N CYS A 126 12.44 -8.17 7.53
CA CYS A 126 11.06 -8.20 7.99
C CYS A 126 10.53 -9.65 8.00
N THR A 127 11.01 -10.48 8.93
CA THR A 127 10.80 -11.94 8.91
C THR A 127 9.34 -12.35 9.05
N ASN A 128 8.49 -11.48 9.60
CA ASN A 128 7.05 -11.70 9.78
C ASN A 128 6.19 -11.01 8.72
N LEU A 129 6.78 -10.31 7.74
CA LEU A 129 6.07 -9.60 6.68
C LEU A 129 5.33 -10.59 5.77
N THR A 130 4.02 -10.42 5.64
CA THR A 130 3.17 -11.24 4.78
C THR A 130 2.56 -10.46 3.63
N ASP A 131 2.48 -9.13 3.72
CA ASP A 131 1.79 -8.29 2.74
C ASP A 131 2.40 -6.89 2.65
N VAL A 132 2.42 -6.33 1.44
CA VAL A 132 2.87 -4.97 1.15
C VAL A 132 1.87 -4.30 0.21
N GLU A 133 1.17 -3.30 0.74
CA GLU A 133 0.21 -2.51 -0.01
C GLU A 133 0.83 -1.19 -0.47
N GLY A 134 0.54 -0.82 -1.72
CA GLY A 134 0.93 0.49 -2.25
C GLY A 134 2.36 0.59 -2.77
N LEU A 135 3.03 -0.50 -3.13
CA LEU A 135 4.34 -0.42 -3.81
C LEU A 135 4.32 0.47 -5.05
N SER A 136 3.23 0.45 -5.81
CA SER A 136 2.99 1.34 -6.97
C SER A 136 2.82 2.82 -6.62
N ASN A 137 2.62 3.15 -5.34
CA ASN A 137 2.52 4.54 -4.91
C ASN A 137 3.88 5.23 -4.88
N ILE A 138 4.98 4.48 -4.84
CA ILE A 138 6.34 5.02 -4.80
C ILE A 138 6.70 5.59 -6.17
N LYS A 139 6.77 6.92 -6.26
CA LYS A 139 7.26 7.60 -7.45
C LYS A 139 8.77 7.76 -7.37
N VAL A 140 9.49 7.07 -8.26
CA VAL A 140 10.95 7.20 -8.34
C VAL A 140 11.29 8.52 -9.02
N ASN A 141 11.93 9.42 -8.27
CA ASN A 141 12.45 10.67 -8.78
C ASN A 141 13.96 10.50 -9.00
N THR A 142 14.42 10.68 -10.24
CA THR A 142 15.84 10.60 -10.56
C THR A 142 16.57 11.81 -9.98
N VAL A 143 17.23 11.63 -8.83
CA VAL A 143 18.18 12.60 -8.27
C VAL A 143 19.58 12.00 -8.30
N THR A 144 20.49 12.61 -9.06
CA THR A 144 21.92 12.29 -9.01
C THR A 144 22.56 13.11 -7.89
N THR A 145 22.79 12.51 -6.72
CA THR A 145 23.57 13.17 -5.66
C THR A 145 25.07 13.13 -6.01
N PRO A 146 25.75 14.28 -6.08
CA PRO A 146 27.20 14.31 -6.30
C PRO A 146 27.95 13.56 -5.18
N GLY A 147 28.83 12.63 -5.55
CA GLY A 147 29.69 11.90 -4.60
C GLY A 147 29.21 10.52 -4.18
N HIS A 148 28.00 10.11 -4.60
CA HIS A 148 27.54 8.73 -4.52
C HIS A 148 27.25 8.25 -5.95
N PRO A 149 27.71 7.07 -6.39
CA PRO A 149 27.26 6.57 -7.68
C PRO A 149 25.74 6.49 -7.61
N ALA A 150 25.05 7.12 -8.56
CA ALA A 150 23.59 7.04 -8.69
C ALA A 150 23.23 5.61 -9.12
N VAL A 151 23.41 4.65 -8.21
CA VAL A 151 23.02 3.26 -8.39
C VAL A 151 21.58 3.20 -7.95
N ASN A 152 20.65 3.37 -8.89
CA ASN A 152 19.26 3.07 -8.59
C ASN A 152 19.18 1.59 -8.22
N THR A 153 18.83 1.29 -6.98
CA THR A 153 18.96 -0.04 -6.41
C THR A 153 17.69 -0.50 -5.70
N LEU A 154 17.30 -1.73 -6.01
CA LEU A 154 16.33 -2.53 -5.25
C LEU A 154 17.04 -3.67 -4.51
N ALA A 155 18.37 -3.59 -4.38
CA ALA A 155 19.15 -4.64 -3.74
C ALA A 155 18.63 -4.94 -2.34
N MET A 156 18.42 -6.22 -2.05
CA MET A 156 17.97 -6.71 -0.75
C MET A 156 16.62 -6.15 -0.27
N MET A 157 15.81 -5.54 -1.15
CA MET A 157 14.55 -4.89 -0.76
C MET A 157 13.64 -5.78 0.09
N PHE A 158 13.54 -7.07 -0.22
CA PHE A 158 12.77 -8.06 0.54
C PHE A 158 13.64 -9.15 1.17
N GLN A 159 14.95 -8.94 1.30
CA GLN A 159 15.85 -9.97 1.81
C GLN A 159 15.37 -10.49 3.18
N ASN A 160 15.37 -11.81 3.37
CA ASN A 160 14.94 -12.48 4.60
C ASN A 160 13.48 -12.18 5.04
N CYS A 161 12.59 -11.80 4.12
CA CYS A 161 11.14 -11.78 4.38
C CYS A 161 10.58 -13.22 4.43
N LYS A 162 10.92 -13.96 5.49
CA LYS A 162 10.67 -15.41 5.61
C LYS A 162 9.21 -15.82 5.66
N SER A 163 8.30 -14.89 5.95
CA SER A 163 6.84 -15.13 5.96
C SER A 163 6.13 -14.67 4.70
N LEU A 164 6.85 -14.06 3.74
CA LEU A 164 6.27 -13.54 2.51
C LEU A 164 5.99 -14.69 1.56
N THR A 165 4.71 -14.89 1.20
CA THR A 165 4.28 -16.01 0.34
C THR A 165 4.05 -15.62 -1.11
N THR A 166 3.77 -14.34 -1.34
CA THR A 166 3.57 -13.68 -2.64
C THR A 166 3.89 -12.19 -2.48
N ILE A 167 4.16 -11.50 -3.59
CA ILE A 167 4.32 -10.05 -3.60
C ILE A 167 3.74 -9.48 -4.90
N ASN A 168 3.03 -8.36 -4.80
CA ASN A 168 2.55 -7.63 -5.97
C ASN A 168 3.56 -6.54 -6.36
N LEU A 169 4.20 -6.71 -7.53
CA LEU A 169 5.18 -5.77 -8.08
C LEU A 169 4.57 -4.83 -9.13
N ASP A 170 3.26 -4.91 -9.38
CA ASP A 170 2.58 -4.07 -10.37
C ASP A 170 2.81 -2.59 -10.06
N GLY A 171 3.26 -1.82 -11.06
CA GLY A 171 3.45 -0.38 -10.96
C GLY A 171 4.73 0.07 -10.24
N LEU A 172 5.58 -0.85 -9.79
CA LEU A 172 6.93 -0.53 -9.34
C LEU A 172 7.79 -0.17 -10.56
N ASP A 173 8.29 1.07 -10.64
CA ASP A 173 9.18 1.50 -11.72
C ASP A 173 10.60 0.96 -11.51
N THR A 174 11.00 0.01 -12.36
CA THR A 174 12.35 -0.58 -12.34
C THR A 174 13.20 -0.22 -13.56
N SER A 175 12.71 0.66 -14.44
CA SER A 175 13.33 0.95 -15.74
C SER A 175 14.76 1.52 -15.64
N SER A 176 15.07 2.17 -14.53
CA SER A 176 16.40 2.74 -14.25
C SER A 176 17.20 1.95 -13.20
N VAL A 177 16.67 0.83 -12.68
CA VAL A 177 17.33 0.05 -11.63
C VAL A 177 18.55 -0.68 -12.18
N THR A 178 19.69 -0.45 -11.54
CA THR A 178 21.01 -0.97 -11.93
C THR A 178 21.49 -2.14 -11.06
N SER A 179 20.96 -2.30 -9.84
CA SER A 179 21.17 -3.49 -9.00
C SER A 179 19.85 -4.01 -8.43
N MET A 180 19.64 -5.31 -8.61
CA MET A 180 18.57 -6.13 -8.03
C MET A 180 19.16 -7.27 -7.19
N ASP A 181 20.41 -7.11 -6.72
CA ASP A 181 21.11 -8.15 -5.96
C ASP A 181 20.31 -8.57 -4.73
N SER A 182 20.18 -9.88 -4.53
CA SER A 182 19.53 -10.45 -3.35
C SER A 182 18.12 -9.92 -3.06
N MET A 183 17.42 -9.36 -4.05
CA MET A 183 16.13 -8.67 -3.85
C MET A 183 15.12 -9.53 -3.08
N PHE A 184 15.07 -10.84 -3.35
CA PHE A 184 14.22 -11.80 -2.68
C PHE A 184 15.01 -12.85 -1.88
N SER A 185 16.33 -12.70 -1.72
CA SER A 185 17.17 -13.69 -1.05
C SER A 185 16.64 -14.03 0.35
N GLY A 186 16.51 -15.33 0.67
CA GLY A 186 16.02 -15.82 1.94
C GLY A 186 14.50 -15.69 2.15
N CYS A 187 13.72 -15.34 1.12
CA CYS A 187 12.25 -15.40 1.16
C CYS A 187 11.77 -16.86 1.07
N SER A 188 12.08 -17.67 2.09
CA SER A 188 11.90 -19.12 2.08
C SER A 188 10.45 -19.59 1.98
N ALA A 189 9.46 -18.73 2.25
CA ALA A 189 8.03 -19.04 2.10
C ALA A 189 7.41 -18.56 0.79
N LEU A 190 8.19 -17.88 -0.08
CA LEU A 190 7.69 -17.32 -1.33
C LEU A 190 7.35 -18.46 -2.29
N THR A 191 6.08 -18.60 -2.66
CA THR A 191 5.59 -19.71 -3.49
C THR A 191 5.21 -19.28 -4.91
N ASN A 192 4.85 -18.00 -5.07
CA ASN A 192 4.47 -17.43 -6.35
C ASN A 192 5.09 -16.05 -6.51
N LEU A 193 5.71 -15.82 -7.68
CA LEU A 193 6.35 -14.55 -7.99
C LEU A 193 6.15 -14.22 -9.47
N ASN A 194 5.35 -13.18 -9.73
CA ASN A 194 5.15 -12.68 -11.08
C ASN A 194 6.19 -11.58 -11.40
N LEU A 195 7.16 -11.92 -12.23
CA LEU A 195 8.27 -11.04 -12.61
C LEU A 195 8.01 -10.24 -13.90
N THR A 196 6.85 -10.41 -14.55
CA THR A 196 6.57 -9.82 -15.87
C THR A 196 6.52 -8.29 -15.89
N LYS A 197 6.50 -7.66 -14.71
CA LYS A 197 6.50 -6.19 -14.56
C LYS A 197 7.87 -5.60 -14.31
N LEU A 198 8.87 -6.43 -14.02
CA LEU A 198 10.23 -5.95 -13.84
C LEU A 198 10.84 -5.70 -15.22
N ASP A 199 11.21 -4.45 -15.45
CA ASP A 199 12.16 -4.06 -16.47
C ASP A 199 13.58 -4.26 -15.93
N THR A 200 14.35 -5.13 -16.57
CA THR A 200 15.74 -5.45 -16.19
C THR A 200 16.76 -4.91 -17.20
N SER A 201 16.36 -4.12 -18.21
CA SER A 201 17.28 -3.69 -19.28
C SER A 201 18.46 -2.86 -18.78
N SER A 202 18.26 -2.16 -17.67
CA SER A 202 19.28 -1.33 -16.99
C SER A 202 20.05 -2.09 -15.91
N ALA A 203 19.64 -3.32 -15.57
CA ALA A 203 20.23 -4.08 -14.48
C ALA A 203 21.64 -4.57 -14.85
N THR A 204 22.59 -4.27 -13.97
CA THR A 204 24.00 -4.69 -14.10
C THR A 204 24.38 -5.75 -13.07
N TYR A 205 23.70 -5.79 -11.93
CA TYR A 205 23.89 -6.76 -10.86
C TYR A 205 22.56 -7.43 -10.47
N MET A 206 22.52 -8.75 -10.55
CA MET A 206 21.35 -9.60 -10.24
C MET A 206 21.76 -10.86 -9.47
N GLY A 207 22.88 -10.81 -8.75
CA GLY A 207 23.39 -11.95 -7.99
C GLY A 207 22.53 -12.27 -6.78
N ASN A 208 22.43 -13.55 -6.44
CA ASN A 208 21.67 -14.07 -5.31
C ASN A 208 20.18 -13.63 -5.29
N MET A 209 19.62 -13.12 -6.40
CA MET A 209 18.31 -12.47 -6.43
C MET A 209 17.20 -13.33 -5.80
N PHE A 210 17.27 -14.65 -5.99
CA PHE A 210 16.32 -15.60 -5.43
C PHE A 210 16.98 -16.59 -4.45
N ASP A 211 18.25 -16.42 -4.09
CA ASP A 211 18.99 -17.36 -3.24
C ASP A 211 18.22 -17.73 -1.96
N GLY A 212 18.01 -19.02 -1.69
CA GLY A 212 17.27 -19.48 -0.53
C GLY A 212 15.75 -19.29 -0.57
N CYS A 213 15.16 -18.95 -1.72
CA CYS A 213 13.70 -18.98 -1.94
C CYS A 213 13.20 -20.43 -2.15
N SER A 214 13.40 -21.29 -1.15
CA SER A 214 13.20 -22.74 -1.28
C SER A 214 11.76 -23.20 -1.55
N ALA A 215 10.76 -22.36 -1.31
CA ALA A 215 9.36 -22.63 -1.66
C ALA A 215 8.98 -22.21 -3.09
N LEU A 216 9.83 -21.48 -3.81
CA LEU A 216 9.61 -21.17 -5.22
C LEU A 216 9.89 -22.44 -6.03
N THR A 217 8.82 -23.06 -6.53
CA THR A 217 8.90 -24.28 -7.36
C THR A 217 8.77 -23.99 -8.85
N ASN A 218 8.26 -22.82 -9.22
CA ASN A 218 8.16 -22.36 -10.60
C ASN A 218 8.55 -20.89 -10.65
N LEU A 219 9.49 -20.56 -11.54
CA LEU A 219 9.94 -19.19 -11.72
C LEU A 219 10.09 -18.91 -13.21
N ASN A 220 9.30 -17.97 -13.74
CA ASN A 220 9.42 -17.53 -15.11
C ASN A 220 10.28 -16.26 -15.18
N VAL A 221 11.47 -16.38 -15.76
CA VAL A 221 12.41 -15.28 -16.00
C VAL A 221 12.58 -14.95 -17.48
N SER A 222 11.65 -15.40 -18.35
CA SER A 222 11.78 -15.22 -19.80
C SER A 222 11.77 -13.76 -20.26
N ASN A 223 11.29 -12.84 -19.42
CA ASN A 223 11.27 -11.40 -19.70
C ASN A 223 12.54 -10.68 -19.25
N PHE A 224 13.50 -11.37 -18.63
CA PHE A 224 14.74 -10.72 -18.19
C PHE A 224 15.62 -10.40 -19.39
N ASP A 225 15.87 -9.11 -19.60
CA ASP A 225 16.99 -8.63 -20.41
C ASP A 225 18.25 -8.68 -19.54
N THR A 226 19.18 -9.55 -19.92
CA THR A 226 20.45 -9.73 -19.22
C THR A 226 21.64 -9.17 -19.99
N SER A 227 21.40 -8.37 -21.04
CA SER A 227 22.46 -7.86 -21.92
C SER A 227 23.42 -6.90 -21.23
N SER A 228 22.95 -6.20 -20.20
CA SER A 228 23.73 -5.28 -19.36
C SER A 228 24.34 -5.94 -18.11
N VAL A 229 24.00 -7.19 -17.82
CA VAL A 229 24.38 -7.85 -16.56
C VAL A 229 25.85 -8.25 -16.56
N THR A 230 26.58 -7.80 -15.54
CA THR A 230 27.98 -8.16 -15.31
C THR A 230 28.15 -9.19 -14.18
N TYR A 231 27.17 -9.30 -13.29
CA TYR A 231 27.16 -10.25 -12.19
C TYR A 231 25.78 -10.87 -11.94
N MET A 232 25.71 -12.21 -11.97
CA MET A 232 24.49 -13.01 -11.72
C MET A 232 24.80 -14.28 -10.89
N GLY A 233 25.89 -14.28 -10.11
CA GLY A 233 26.29 -15.42 -9.30
C GLY A 233 25.20 -15.84 -8.31
N TYR A 234 24.99 -17.14 -8.13
CA TYR A 234 24.03 -17.72 -7.17
C TYR A 234 22.58 -17.24 -7.29
N CYS A 235 22.20 -16.60 -8.40
CA CYS A 235 20.86 -16.04 -8.60
C CYS A 235 19.73 -17.08 -8.37
N PHE A 236 19.99 -18.33 -8.73
CA PHE A 236 19.07 -19.47 -8.59
C PHE A 236 19.58 -20.54 -7.60
N LEU A 237 20.51 -20.19 -6.71
CA LEU A 237 20.96 -21.13 -5.67
C LEU A 237 19.77 -21.44 -4.75
N ASP A 238 19.52 -22.73 -4.49
CA ASP A 238 18.41 -23.20 -3.65
C ASP A 238 17.00 -22.78 -4.13
N VAL A 239 16.86 -22.49 -5.44
CA VAL A 239 15.58 -22.23 -6.12
C VAL A 239 15.36 -23.27 -7.20
N VAL A 240 14.41 -24.19 -6.95
CA VAL A 240 13.94 -25.27 -7.83
C VAL A 240 14.94 -26.41 -8.13
N HIS A 241 14.44 -27.65 -8.00
CA HIS A 241 14.99 -28.90 -8.56
C HIS A 241 14.24 -29.27 -9.84
#